data_AF-A0A1E4GAX5-F1
#
_entry.id   AF-A0A1E4GAX5-F1
#
_cell.length_a   1.000
_cell.length_b   1.000
_cell.length_c   1.000
_cell.angle_alpha   90.00
_cell.angle_beta   90.00
_cell.angle_gamma   90.00
#
_symmetry.space_group_name_H-M   'P 1'
#
loop_
_entity.id
_entity.type
_entity.pdbx_description
1 polymer ?
#
loop_
_entity_poly.entity_id
_entity_poly.type
_entity_poly.pdbx_seq_one_letter_code
_entity_poly.pdbx_strand_id
1 'polypeptide(L)'
;MAKVYKTWRDFPPGEWRWPNFSPQEMASKGEGELLIDPASMDKLQKLRNVLGKPLIITSAYRSAAHNKAVGGAKNSQHRLGKAFDVVMTNHDPAHFESAARAVGFTGFGHYPKSNFMHIDTGPARRWNDGSWFPNANPATPVFQTEPKRETIKDIVTKPEVLAGAGSVLTGAGAVSQGSGPVQFALAIVMVLIVCAFIAWIASKALRRPKEV
;
A
#
# COMPACT_ATOMS: atom_id res chain seq x y z
N MET A 1 16.72 12.38 8.54
CA MET A 1 17.74 11.49 7.93
C MET A 1 17.42 10.06 8.32
N ALA A 2 17.61 9.08 7.41
CA ALA A 2 17.40 7.67 7.76
C ALA A 2 18.43 7.25 8.83
N LYS A 3 17.98 6.56 9.89
CA LYS A 3 18.84 6.08 10.96
C LYS A 3 19.59 4.83 10.49
N VAL A 4 20.91 4.85 10.62
CA VAL A 4 21.76 3.68 10.43
C VAL A 4 22.02 3.05 11.79
N TYR A 5 21.82 1.74 11.90
CA TYR A 5 22.18 0.93 13.05
C TYR A 5 23.52 0.25 12.80
N LYS A 6 24.42 0.26 13.79
CA LYS A 6 25.75 -0.37 13.68
C LYS A 6 25.63 -1.88 13.51
N THR A 7 24.69 -2.49 14.22
CA THR A 7 24.29 -3.86 13.99
C THR A 7 22.77 -3.95 13.94
N TRP A 8 22.23 -4.88 13.15
CA TRP A 8 20.80 -5.18 13.12
C TRP A 8 20.20 -5.54 14.48
N ARG A 9 21.03 -5.97 15.44
CA ARG A 9 20.63 -6.24 16.83
C ARG A 9 20.26 -4.97 17.61
N ASP A 10 20.73 -3.81 17.17
CA ASP A 10 20.42 -2.52 17.80
C ASP A 10 19.05 -1.98 17.37
N PHE A 11 18.36 -2.67 16.45
CA PHE A 11 17.03 -2.29 16.04
C PHE A 11 16.04 -2.49 17.20
N PRO A 12 15.23 -1.49 17.58
CA PRO A 12 14.37 -1.55 18.75
C PRO A 12 13.41 -2.75 18.71
N PRO A 13 13.41 -3.63 19.72
CA PRO A 13 12.42 -4.69 19.83
C PRO A 13 11.00 -4.09 19.84
N GLY A 14 10.13 -4.55 18.95
CA GLY A 14 8.74 -4.09 18.84
C GLY A 14 8.46 -3.04 17.77
N GLU A 15 9.48 -2.38 17.20
CA GLU A 15 9.29 -1.47 16.05
C GLU A 15 9.26 -2.21 14.70
N TRP A 16 9.66 -3.48 14.68
CA TRP A 16 9.71 -4.27 13.45
C TRP A 16 8.31 -4.73 13.05
N ARG A 17 7.79 -4.18 11.95
CA ARG A 17 6.40 -4.38 11.52
C ARG A 17 6.22 -5.24 10.27
N TRP A 18 7.29 -5.83 9.73
CA TRP A 18 7.25 -6.67 8.54
C TRP A 18 7.41 -8.14 8.92
N PRO A 19 6.31 -8.86 9.21
CA PRO A 19 6.36 -10.18 9.85
C PRO A 19 7.00 -11.27 8.99
N ASN A 20 7.12 -11.07 7.68
CA ASN A 20 7.74 -12.05 6.78
C ASN A 20 9.25 -11.86 6.59
N PHE A 21 9.84 -10.87 7.25
CA PHE A 21 11.26 -10.54 7.15
C PHE A 21 11.84 -10.32 8.54
N SER A 22 13.17 -10.33 8.64
CA SER A 22 13.87 -10.01 9.87
C SER A 22 14.88 -8.87 9.68
N PRO A 23 15.26 -8.14 10.75
CA PRO A 23 16.34 -7.17 10.69
C PRO A 23 17.65 -7.76 10.15
N GLN A 24 17.99 -9.00 10.56
CA GLN A 24 19.19 -9.70 10.11
C GLN A 24 19.16 -9.99 8.60
N GLU A 25 18.00 -10.36 8.07
CA GLU A 25 17.85 -10.63 6.64
C GLU A 25 18.08 -9.36 5.81
N MET A 26 17.61 -8.21 6.32
CA MET A 26 17.72 -6.91 5.65
C MET A 26 19.08 -6.21 5.86
N ALA A 27 19.89 -6.67 6.80
CA ALA A 27 21.18 -6.08 7.13
C ALA A 27 22.25 -6.33 6.06
N SER A 28 23.28 -5.48 6.07
CA SER A 28 24.50 -5.68 5.29
C SER A 28 25.16 -6.99 5.67
N LYS A 29 25.32 -7.90 4.70
CA LYS A 29 25.92 -9.23 4.91
C LYS A 29 27.41 -9.20 5.28
N GLY A 30 28.09 -8.07 5.08
CA GLY A 30 29.47 -7.89 5.56
C GLY A 30 29.53 -7.71 7.08
N GLU A 31 29.11 -6.55 7.55
CA GLU A 31 29.38 -6.04 8.89
C GLU A 31 28.14 -6.11 9.80
N GLY A 32 26.97 -6.40 9.24
CA GLY A 32 25.70 -6.45 9.96
C GLY A 32 25.03 -5.10 10.19
N GLU A 33 25.57 -4.01 9.63
CA GLU A 33 24.91 -2.69 9.65
C GLU A 33 23.52 -2.76 9.02
N LEU A 34 22.61 -1.92 9.50
CA LEU A 34 21.23 -1.91 9.03
C LEU A 34 20.76 -0.48 8.79
N LEU A 35 20.23 -0.22 7.60
CA LEU A 35 19.41 0.95 7.30
C LEU A 35 18.17 0.45 6.58
N ILE A 36 17.01 0.96 6.99
CA ILE A 36 15.72 0.59 6.44
C ILE A 36 15.06 1.82 5.84
N ASP A 37 14.54 1.68 4.63
CA ASP A 37 13.54 2.57 4.05
C ASP A 37 12.15 1.96 4.25
N PRO A 38 11.31 2.49 5.16
CA PRO A 38 10.03 1.87 5.50
C PRO A 38 9.09 1.73 4.29
N ALA A 39 9.10 2.71 3.39
CA ALA A 39 8.24 2.70 2.20
C ALA A 39 8.63 1.60 1.19
N SER A 40 9.90 1.20 1.14
CA SER A 40 10.37 0.09 0.30
C SER A 40 10.10 -1.26 0.98
N MET A 41 10.28 -1.36 2.29
CA MET A 41 9.91 -2.55 3.05
C MET A 41 8.41 -2.84 3.03
N ASP A 42 7.55 -1.82 3.09
CA ASP A 42 6.09 -1.98 2.96
C ASP A 42 5.72 -2.63 1.61
N LYS A 43 6.41 -2.22 0.53
CA LYS A 43 6.22 -2.82 -0.81
C LYS A 43 6.75 -4.25 -0.85
N LEU A 44 7.90 -4.54 -0.24
CA LEU A 44 8.45 -5.89 -0.16
C LEU A 44 7.52 -6.84 0.61
N GLN A 45 6.95 -6.37 1.72
CA GLN A 45 5.94 -7.08 2.50
C GLN A 45 4.67 -7.34 1.68
N LYS A 46 4.19 -6.35 0.94
CA LYS A 46 3.06 -6.52 0.02
C LYS A 46 3.39 -7.54 -1.07
N LEU A 47 4.57 -7.47 -1.68
CA LEU A 47 5.04 -8.41 -2.69
C LEU A 47 5.01 -9.85 -2.18
N ARG A 48 5.56 -10.07 -0.98
CA ARG A 48 5.58 -11.37 -0.31
C ARG A 48 4.17 -11.92 -0.03
N ASN A 49 3.22 -11.05 0.32
CA ASN A 49 1.82 -11.42 0.53
C ASN A 49 1.15 -11.82 -0.79
N VAL A 50 1.31 -11.00 -1.84
CA VAL A 50 0.71 -11.19 -3.16
C VAL A 50 1.22 -12.48 -3.83
N LEU A 51 2.51 -12.77 -3.73
CA LEU A 51 3.09 -13.98 -4.32
C LEU A 51 2.77 -15.25 -3.53
N GLY A 52 2.35 -15.15 -2.27
CA GLY A 52 2.07 -16.30 -1.40
C GLY A 52 3.29 -17.15 -1.03
N LYS A 53 4.45 -16.96 -1.67
CA LYS A 53 5.69 -17.74 -1.48
C LYS A 53 6.82 -16.93 -0.83
N PRO A 54 7.74 -17.55 -0.06
CA PRO A 54 8.91 -16.88 0.52
C PRO A 54 9.71 -16.08 -0.50
N LEU A 55 10.15 -14.88 -0.11
CA LEU A 55 11.18 -14.15 -0.85
C LEU A 55 12.53 -14.48 -0.23
N ILE A 56 13.41 -15.13 -0.98
CA ILE A 56 14.74 -15.50 -0.49
C ILE A 56 15.67 -14.32 -0.82
N ILE A 57 15.95 -13.48 0.19
CA ILE A 57 16.75 -12.27 0.01
C ILE A 57 18.24 -12.58 0.18
N THR A 58 19.02 -12.40 -0.89
CA THR A 58 20.48 -12.54 -0.83
C THR A 58 21.15 -11.27 -0.35
N SER A 59 20.57 -10.12 -0.68
CA SER A 59 21.12 -8.79 -0.36
C SER A 59 20.01 -7.74 -0.28
N ALA A 60 20.07 -6.89 0.73
CA ALA A 60 19.13 -5.79 0.97
C ALA A 60 19.91 -4.50 1.23
N TYR A 61 20.08 -4.05 2.47
CA TYR A 61 20.98 -2.94 2.72
C TYR A 61 22.45 -3.34 2.47
N ARG A 62 23.24 -2.42 1.92
CA ARG A 62 24.70 -2.56 1.81
C ARG A 62 25.38 -1.36 2.45
N SER A 63 26.25 -1.62 3.43
CA SER A 63 27.19 -0.62 3.96
C SER A 63 28.06 -0.06 2.84
N ALA A 64 28.69 1.09 3.06
CA ALA A 64 29.61 1.65 2.08
C ALA A 64 30.79 0.69 1.79
N ALA A 65 31.31 0.03 2.83
CA ALA A 65 32.38 -0.96 2.72
C ALA A 65 31.94 -2.19 1.93
N HIS A 66 30.81 -2.81 2.30
CA HIS A 66 30.26 -3.96 1.59
C HIS A 66 29.93 -3.63 0.13
N ASN A 67 29.29 -2.48 -0.14
CA ASN A 67 28.99 -2.07 -1.51
C ASN A 67 30.26 -1.92 -2.35
N LYS A 68 31.35 -1.35 -1.79
CA LYS A 68 32.64 -1.25 -2.48
C LYS A 68 33.25 -2.64 -2.73
N ALA A 69 33.21 -3.54 -1.74
CA ALA A 69 33.80 -4.88 -1.83
C ALA A 69 33.19 -5.72 -2.95
N VAL A 70 31.88 -5.58 -3.19
CA VAL A 70 31.17 -6.30 -4.27
C VAL A 70 31.12 -5.54 -5.60
N GLY A 71 31.89 -4.45 -5.74
CA GLY A 71 31.90 -3.64 -6.96
C GLY A 71 30.59 -2.90 -7.25
N GLY A 72 29.79 -2.62 -6.23
CA GLY A 72 28.49 -1.96 -6.36
C GLY A 72 28.62 -0.50 -6.84
N ALA A 73 27.60 -0.04 -7.56
CA ALA A 73 27.55 1.34 -8.05
C ALA A 73 27.60 2.38 -6.91
N LYS A 74 28.19 3.55 -7.18
CA LYS A 74 28.28 4.65 -6.20
C LYS A 74 26.89 5.09 -5.69
N ASN A 75 25.91 5.14 -6.59
CA ASN A 75 24.52 5.52 -6.31
C ASN A 75 23.59 4.31 -6.18
N SER A 76 24.13 3.16 -5.73
CA SER A 76 23.37 1.93 -5.51
C SER A 76 22.22 2.14 -4.53
N GLN A 77 21.03 1.68 -4.90
CA GLN A 77 19.83 1.78 -4.05
C GLN A 77 19.93 0.90 -2.80
N HIS A 78 20.80 -0.12 -2.80
CA HIS A 78 21.09 -0.89 -1.58
C HIS A 78 21.68 -0.02 -0.47
N ARG A 79 22.46 1.01 -0.82
CA ARG A 79 23.03 1.94 0.16
C ARG A 79 21.98 2.84 0.81
N LEU A 80 20.77 2.86 0.24
CA LEU A 80 19.63 3.64 0.71
C LEU A 80 18.56 2.75 1.36
N GLY A 81 18.79 1.44 1.49
CA GLY A 81 17.78 0.49 2.00
C GLY A 81 16.57 0.33 1.08
N LYS A 82 16.73 0.66 -0.22
CA LYS A 82 15.65 0.72 -1.22
C LYS A 82 15.67 -0.41 -2.24
N ALA A 83 16.61 -1.35 -2.11
CA ALA A 83 16.82 -2.43 -3.05
C ALA A 83 16.93 -3.79 -2.38
N PHE A 84 16.49 -4.81 -3.10
CA PHE A 84 16.47 -6.20 -2.67
C PHE A 84 16.85 -7.10 -3.84
N ASP A 85 17.85 -7.96 -3.62
CA ASP A 85 18.22 -9.02 -4.55
C ASP A 85 17.51 -10.31 -4.09
N VAL A 86 16.63 -10.85 -4.94
CA VAL A 86 15.74 -11.97 -4.62
C VAL A 86 16.06 -13.17 -5.49
N VAL A 87 16.28 -14.35 -4.89
CA VAL A 87 16.53 -15.59 -5.63
C VAL A 87 15.29 -16.02 -6.41
N MET A 88 15.47 -16.46 -7.66
CA MET A 88 14.36 -16.85 -8.53
C MET A 88 14.03 -18.35 -8.51
N THR A 89 14.77 -19.20 -7.79
CA THR A 89 14.54 -20.66 -7.73
C THR A 89 13.10 -21.07 -7.41
N ASN A 90 12.39 -20.31 -6.56
CA ASN A 90 11.03 -20.63 -6.14
C ASN A 90 9.94 -19.74 -6.77
N HIS A 91 10.32 -18.91 -7.75
CA HIS A 91 9.43 -17.98 -8.44
C HIS A 91 9.54 -18.15 -9.96
N ASP A 92 8.44 -17.91 -10.67
CA ASP A 92 8.53 -17.62 -12.10
C ASP A 92 9.01 -16.17 -12.25
N PRO A 93 10.14 -15.89 -12.93
CA PRO A 93 10.72 -14.55 -12.96
C PRO A 93 9.79 -13.47 -13.53
N ALA A 94 8.99 -13.82 -14.54
CA ALA A 94 8.07 -12.87 -15.16
C ALA A 94 6.83 -12.61 -14.31
N HIS A 95 6.28 -13.64 -13.66
CA HIS A 95 5.25 -13.49 -12.62
C HIS A 95 5.74 -12.59 -11.48
N PHE A 96 6.95 -12.85 -11.00
CA PHE A 96 7.59 -12.10 -9.92
C PHE A 96 7.77 -10.63 -10.29
N GLU A 97 8.32 -10.34 -11.47
CA GLU A 97 8.53 -8.98 -11.94
C GLU A 97 7.20 -8.23 -12.11
N SER A 98 6.18 -8.89 -12.66
CA SER A 98 4.83 -8.34 -12.78
C SER A 98 4.25 -7.99 -11.40
N ALA A 99 4.37 -8.90 -10.41
CA ALA A 99 3.92 -8.65 -9.04
C ALA A 99 4.68 -7.48 -8.39
N ALA A 100 5.99 -7.42 -8.58
CA ALA A 100 6.85 -6.37 -8.05
C ALA A 100 6.49 -5.00 -8.63
N ARG A 101 6.22 -4.92 -9.95
CA ARG A 101 5.68 -3.70 -10.59
C ARG A 101 4.34 -3.31 -9.99
N ALA A 102 3.44 -4.28 -9.81
CA ALA A 102 2.10 -4.04 -9.28
C ALA A 102 2.08 -3.45 -7.86
N VAL A 103 3.11 -3.77 -7.05
CA VAL A 103 3.27 -3.20 -5.70
C VAL A 103 4.17 -1.96 -5.65
N GLY A 104 4.66 -1.48 -6.80
CA GLY A 104 5.34 -0.19 -6.93
C GLY A 104 6.87 -0.23 -6.92
N PHE A 105 7.50 -1.37 -7.24
CA PHE A 105 8.92 -1.40 -7.62
C PHE A 105 9.10 -0.90 -9.06
N THR A 106 10.22 -0.22 -9.28
CA THR A 106 10.47 0.56 -10.51
C THR A 106 11.80 0.22 -11.17
N GLY A 107 12.81 -0.19 -10.40
CA GLY A 107 14.10 -0.66 -10.90
C GLY A 107 14.15 -2.18 -10.92
N PHE A 108 14.61 -2.75 -12.04
CA PHE A 108 14.67 -4.20 -12.25
C PHE A 108 15.99 -4.63 -12.90
N GLY A 109 16.80 -5.42 -12.19
CA GLY A 109 18.03 -6.01 -12.72
C GLY A 109 17.91 -7.52 -12.85
N HIS A 110 18.13 -8.06 -14.04
CA HIS A 110 18.05 -9.51 -14.29
C HIS A 110 19.44 -10.13 -14.21
N TYR A 111 19.61 -11.12 -13.32
CA TYR A 111 20.85 -11.87 -13.16
C TYR A 111 20.60 -13.39 -13.23
N PRO A 112 20.21 -13.93 -14.40
CA PRO A 112 19.92 -15.36 -14.55
C PRO A 112 21.13 -16.25 -14.25
N LYS A 113 22.34 -15.80 -14.59
CA LYS A 113 23.58 -16.55 -14.33
C LYS A 113 23.84 -16.75 -12.83
N SER A 114 23.39 -15.79 -12.02
CA SER A 114 23.48 -15.84 -10.56
C SER A 114 22.14 -16.16 -9.90
N ASN A 115 21.10 -16.47 -10.69
CA ASN A 115 19.77 -16.87 -10.27
C ASN A 115 19.08 -15.91 -9.29
N PHE A 116 19.19 -14.60 -9.53
CA PHE A 116 18.44 -13.61 -8.76
C PHE A 116 17.90 -12.48 -9.64
N MET A 117 16.86 -11.82 -9.17
CA MET A 117 16.38 -10.56 -9.71
C MET A 117 16.58 -9.46 -8.67
N HIS A 118 17.20 -8.37 -9.11
CA HIS A 118 17.28 -7.14 -8.35
C HIS A 118 16.00 -6.34 -8.52
N ILE A 119 15.41 -5.88 -7.43
CA ILE A 119 14.28 -4.95 -7.42
C ILE A 119 14.58 -3.73 -6.55
N ASP A 120 14.21 -2.53 -7.00
CA ASP A 120 14.36 -1.32 -6.21
C ASP A 120 13.26 -0.27 -6.45
N THR A 121 13.16 0.71 -5.54
CA THR A 121 12.17 1.79 -5.57
C THR A 121 12.74 3.14 -6.06
N GLY A 122 13.91 3.12 -6.69
CA GLY A 122 14.57 4.31 -7.24
C GLY A 122 14.01 4.71 -8.61
N PRO A 123 14.78 5.48 -9.41
CA PRO A 123 14.39 5.82 -10.79
C PRO A 123 14.03 4.59 -11.61
N ALA A 124 12.97 4.66 -12.41
CA ALA A 124 12.52 3.54 -13.24
C ALA A 124 13.60 3.16 -14.26
N ARG A 125 14.02 1.90 -14.25
CA ARG A 125 15.08 1.39 -15.10
C ARG A 125 15.03 -0.13 -15.17
N ARG A 126 15.62 -0.69 -16.22
CA ARG A 126 15.72 -2.14 -16.39
C ARG A 126 17.07 -2.49 -17.02
N TRP A 127 17.76 -3.50 -16.50
CA TRP A 127 19.10 -3.90 -16.94
C TRP A 127 19.34 -5.40 -16.73
N ASN A 128 20.45 -5.93 -17.24
CA ASN A 128 20.78 -7.36 -17.14
C ASN A 128 22.30 -7.64 -17.13
N ASP A 129 22.69 -8.90 -16.89
CA ASP A 129 24.07 -9.41 -16.88
C ASP A 129 24.55 -9.98 -18.24
N GLY A 130 23.95 -9.51 -19.33
CA GLY A 130 24.09 -10.08 -20.67
C GLY A 130 23.08 -11.18 -20.99
N SER A 131 22.17 -11.50 -20.07
CA SER A 131 21.08 -12.45 -20.29
C SER A 131 19.79 -12.05 -19.58
N TRP A 132 18.65 -12.37 -20.17
CA TRP A 132 17.34 -12.23 -19.53
C TRP A 132 16.89 -13.58 -18.97
N PHE A 133 16.10 -13.54 -17.91
CA PHE A 133 15.33 -14.73 -17.54
C PHE A 133 14.45 -15.11 -18.74
N PRO A 134 14.30 -16.41 -19.04
CA PRO A 134 13.43 -16.83 -20.14
C PRO A 134 12.03 -16.27 -19.93
N ASN A 135 11.38 -15.88 -21.03
CA ASN A 135 10.02 -15.35 -21.00
C ASN A 135 9.09 -16.34 -20.28
N ALA A 136 8.16 -15.80 -19.49
CA ALA A 136 7.14 -16.60 -18.82
C ALA A 136 6.42 -17.53 -19.80
N ASN A 137 5.95 -18.66 -19.27
CA ASN A 137 4.85 -19.38 -19.87
C ASN A 137 3.67 -18.39 -20.08
N PRO A 138 3.07 -18.28 -21.28
CA PRO A 138 1.92 -17.39 -21.53
C PRO A 138 0.71 -17.64 -20.60
N ALA A 139 0.68 -18.76 -19.88
CA ALA A 139 -0.31 -19.04 -18.84
C ALA A 139 -0.07 -18.29 -17.50
N THR A 140 1.05 -17.58 -17.33
CA THR A 140 1.36 -16.85 -16.10
C THR A 140 0.42 -15.64 -15.92
N PRO A 141 -0.35 -15.57 -14.81
CA PRO A 141 -1.21 -14.43 -14.53
C PRO A 141 -0.39 -13.14 -14.42
N VAL A 142 -0.80 -12.09 -15.12
CA VAL A 142 -0.20 -10.75 -14.98
C VAL A 142 -0.88 -10.05 -13.79
N PHE A 143 -0.10 -9.65 -12.78
CA PHE A 143 -0.62 -8.83 -11.70
C PHE A 143 -0.95 -7.44 -12.24
N GLN A 144 -2.22 -7.05 -12.13
CA GLN A 144 -2.60 -5.66 -12.37
C GLN A 144 -2.09 -4.81 -11.21
N THR A 145 -1.51 -3.66 -11.53
CA THR A 145 -1.20 -2.64 -10.52
C THR A 145 -2.51 -2.26 -9.83
N GLU A 146 -2.52 -2.22 -8.49
CA GLU A 146 -3.66 -1.65 -7.77
C GLU A 146 -3.97 -0.27 -8.36
N PRO A 147 -5.22 0.01 -8.77
CA PRO A 147 -5.57 1.34 -9.22
C PRO A 147 -5.26 2.34 -8.11
N LYS A 148 -4.75 3.51 -8.48
CA LYS A 148 -4.50 4.60 -7.53
C LYS A 148 -5.79 4.79 -6.72
N ARG A 149 -5.74 4.51 -5.41
CA ARG A 149 -6.89 4.66 -4.52
C ARG A 149 -7.41 6.09 -4.66
N GLU A 150 -8.57 6.24 -5.29
CA GLU A 150 -9.22 7.54 -5.46
C GLU A 150 -9.53 8.12 -4.09
N THR A 151 -9.24 9.41 -3.92
CA THR A 151 -9.58 10.09 -2.67
C THR A 151 -11.08 10.39 -2.62
N ILE A 152 -11.63 10.62 -1.43
CA ILE A 152 -13.03 11.03 -1.29
C ILE A 152 -13.33 12.28 -2.14
N LYS A 153 -12.34 13.19 -2.28
CA LYS A 153 -12.45 14.35 -3.17
C LYS A 153 -12.61 13.93 -4.63
N ASP A 154 -11.78 13.01 -5.10
CA ASP A 154 -11.82 12.50 -6.48
C ASP A 154 -13.12 11.76 -6.78
N ILE A 155 -13.73 11.12 -5.78
CA ILE A 155 -15.02 10.43 -5.91
C ILE A 155 -16.17 11.43 -5.96
N VAL A 156 -16.17 12.44 -5.07
CA VAL A 156 -17.27 13.41 -4.95
C VAL A 156 -17.29 14.41 -6.11
N THR A 157 -16.17 14.63 -6.79
CA THR A 157 -16.10 15.50 -7.99
C THR A 157 -16.52 14.79 -9.28
N LYS A 158 -16.83 13.48 -9.24
CA LYS A 158 -17.29 12.76 -10.43
C LYS A 158 -18.67 13.28 -10.87
N PRO A 159 -18.87 13.52 -12.18
CA PRO A 159 -20.15 14.01 -12.71
C PRO A 159 -21.33 13.12 -12.31
N GLU A 160 -21.15 11.79 -12.29
CA GLU A 160 -22.18 10.84 -11.84
C GLU A 160 -22.58 11.00 -10.37
N VAL A 161 -21.64 11.28 -9.47
CA VAL A 161 -21.92 11.46 -8.03
C VAL A 161 -22.58 12.81 -7.79
N LEU A 162 -22.14 13.86 -8.49
CA LEU A 162 -22.74 15.19 -8.42
C LEU A 162 -24.16 15.22 -8.99
N ALA A 163 -24.40 14.50 -10.09
CA ALA A 163 -25.74 14.33 -10.67
C ALA A 163 -26.69 13.59 -9.72
N GLY A 164 -26.19 12.60 -8.98
CA GLY A 164 -26.95 11.89 -7.93
C GLY A 164 -27.13 12.69 -6.64
N ALA A 165 -26.22 13.59 -6.30
CA ALA A 165 -26.36 14.47 -5.13
C ALA A 165 -27.36 15.62 -5.38
N GLY A 166 -27.50 16.06 -6.63
CA GLY A 166 -28.49 17.05 -7.04
C GLY A 166 -29.94 16.62 -6.78
N SER A 167 -30.23 15.32 -6.77
CA SER A 167 -31.57 14.80 -6.48
C SER A 167 -31.90 14.71 -4.98
N VAL A 168 -30.89 14.68 -4.10
CA VAL A 168 -31.07 14.68 -2.64
C VAL A 168 -31.51 16.06 -2.10
N LEU A 169 -31.12 17.15 -2.78
CA LEU A 169 -31.51 18.52 -2.41
C LEU A 169 -32.93 18.89 -2.85
N THR A 170 -33.57 18.10 -3.71
CA THR A 170 -35.00 18.20 -4.04
C THR A 170 -35.85 17.27 -3.16
N GLY A 171 -35.65 17.36 -1.85
CA GLY A 171 -36.35 16.61 -0.78
C GLY A 171 -37.85 16.91 -0.62
N ALA A 172 -38.56 17.23 -1.70
CA ALA A 172 -40.03 17.35 -1.73
C ALA A 172 -40.67 16.46 -2.81
N GLY A 173 -39.91 15.87 -3.74
CA GLY A 173 -40.46 15.15 -4.91
C GLY A 173 -40.43 13.62 -4.84
N ALA A 174 -39.60 13.01 -3.99
CA ALA A 174 -39.29 11.58 -4.07
C ALA A 174 -40.19 10.65 -3.22
N VAL A 175 -41.22 11.17 -2.55
CA VAL A 175 -42.08 10.35 -1.65
C VAL A 175 -43.31 9.77 -2.37
N SER A 176 -43.58 10.11 -3.64
CA SER A 176 -44.91 9.82 -4.23
C SER A 176 -45.07 8.52 -5.02
N GLN A 177 -44.07 7.63 -5.13
CA GLN A 177 -44.18 6.48 -6.06
C GLN A 177 -43.89 5.07 -5.50
N GLY A 178 -43.76 4.88 -4.18
CA GLY A 178 -43.45 3.56 -3.62
C GLY A 178 -44.53 2.99 -2.68
N SER A 179 -45.38 2.07 -3.14
CA SER A 179 -46.20 1.27 -2.23
C SER A 179 -45.43 0.04 -1.75
N GLY A 180 -44.78 0.12 -0.58
CA GLY A 180 -44.07 -1.02 0.00
C GLY A 180 -43.71 -0.84 1.50
N PRO A 181 -43.40 -1.93 2.22
CA PRO A 181 -43.16 -1.91 3.67
C PRO A 181 -42.07 -0.93 4.12
N VAL A 182 -41.06 -0.72 3.26
CA VAL A 182 -39.93 0.19 3.52
C VAL A 182 -40.37 1.66 3.54
N GLN A 183 -41.38 2.05 2.75
CA GLN A 183 -41.90 3.43 2.75
C GLN A 183 -42.68 3.73 4.03
N PHE A 184 -43.43 2.77 4.56
CA PHE A 184 -44.11 2.93 5.85
C PHE A 184 -43.12 3.10 7.00
N ALA A 185 -42.02 2.33 7.00
CA ALA A 185 -40.96 2.48 8.00
C ALA A 185 -40.30 3.87 7.93
N LEU A 186 -39.99 4.36 6.73
CA LEU A 186 -39.42 5.71 6.54
C LEU A 186 -40.39 6.82 6.96
N ALA A 187 -41.68 6.68 6.64
CA ALA A 187 -42.71 7.63 7.05
C ALA A 187 -42.85 7.69 8.58
N ILE A 188 -42.84 6.54 9.26
CA ILE A 188 -42.88 6.46 10.73
C ILE A 188 -41.66 7.16 11.34
N VAL A 189 -40.45 6.90 10.83
CA VAL A 189 -39.22 7.55 11.32
C VAL A 189 -39.28 9.07 11.15
N MET A 190 -39.76 9.55 9.99
CA MET A 190 -39.91 11.00 9.74
C MET A 190 -40.92 11.65 10.69
N VAL A 191 -42.06 10.98 10.95
CA VAL A 191 -43.05 11.47 11.92
C VAL A 191 -42.46 11.54 13.33
N LEU A 192 -41.71 10.52 13.75
CA LEU A 192 -41.05 10.51 15.06
C LEU A 192 -40.03 11.65 15.21
N ILE A 193 -39.25 11.94 14.17
CA ILE A 193 -38.30 13.06 14.16
C ILE A 193 -39.03 14.40 14.31
N VAL A 194 -40.13 14.59 13.56
CA VAL A 194 -40.94 15.82 13.63
C VAL A 194 -41.58 15.97 15.01
N CYS A 195 -42.16 14.90 15.58
CA CYS A 195 -42.72 14.92 16.94
C CYS A 195 -41.66 15.25 17.99
N ALA A 196 -40.46 14.66 17.90
CA ALA A 196 -39.36 14.94 18.81
C ALA A 196 -38.90 16.40 18.70
N PHE A 197 -38.85 16.95 17.48
CA PHE A 197 -38.50 18.35 17.24
C PHE A 197 -39.53 19.32 17.82
N ILE A 198 -40.83 19.04 17.64
CA ILE A 198 -41.92 19.82 18.22
C ILE A 198 -41.87 19.76 19.76
N ALA A 199 -41.69 18.57 20.33
CA ALA A 199 -41.55 18.40 21.78
C ALA A 199 -40.34 19.15 22.33
N TRP A 200 -39.23 19.16 21.62
CA TRP A 200 -38.03 19.92 21.98
C TRP A 200 -38.31 21.44 21.98
N ILE A 201 -38.96 21.97 20.93
CA ILE A 201 -39.37 23.38 20.87
C ILE A 201 -40.32 23.73 22.02
N ALA A 202 -41.32 22.90 22.29
CA ALA A 202 -42.27 23.11 23.38
C ALA A 202 -41.55 23.10 24.74
N SER A 203 -40.59 22.19 24.95
CA SER A 203 -39.79 22.11 26.17
C SER A 203 -38.89 23.34 26.39
N LYS A 204 -38.43 23.98 25.30
CA LYS A 204 -37.68 25.24 25.33
C LYS A 204 -38.60 26.42 25.62
N ALA A 205 -39.81 26.44 25.06
CA ALA A 205 -40.80 27.50 25.26
C ALA A 205 -41.37 27.52 26.70
N LEU A 206 -41.49 26.36 27.34
CA LEU A 206 -41.95 26.22 28.73
C LEU A 206 -40.88 26.58 29.77
N ARG A 207 -39.60 26.69 29.38
CA ARG A 207 -38.49 27.17 30.22
C ARG A 207 -38.32 28.69 30.08
N ARG A 208 -39.39 29.46 30.27
CA ARG A 208 -39.24 30.90 30.55
C ARG A 208 -38.77 31.07 32.01
N PRO A 209 -37.68 31.80 32.28
CA PRO A 209 -37.30 32.12 33.65
C PRO A 209 -38.41 32.98 34.29
N LYS A 210 -38.75 32.69 35.55
CA LYS A 210 -39.56 33.61 36.36
C LYS A 210 -38.74 34.88 36.56
N GLU A 211 -39.28 36.02 36.10
CA GLU A 211 -38.67 37.34 36.30
C GLU A 211 -38.52 37.64 37.80
N VAL A 212 -37.36 38.16 38.18
CA VAL A 212 -37.14 39.05 39.33
C VAL A 212 -36.66 40.36 38.75
#